data_AF-A0A7V0YCX1-F1
#
_entry.id   AF-A0A7V0YCX1-F1
#
_cell.length_a   1.000
_cell.length_b   1.000
_cell.length_c   1.000
_cell.angle_alpha   90.00
_cell.angle_beta   90.00
_cell.angle_gamma   90.00
#
_symmetry.space_group_name_H-M   'P 1'
#
loop_
_entity.id
_entity.type
_entity.pdbx_description
1 polymer ?
#
loop_
_entity_poly.entity_id
_entity_poly.type
_entity_poly.pdbx_seq_one_letter_code
_entity_poly.pdbx_strand_id
1 'polypeptide(L)'
;MSKKKTRKEKQRTPNIPPLTMLRPRLDAVFGREGWAEQGPDALWAELDGAFAGLKVHEALPVLLRAHEKAPGPVRQRLDEVVPAWLAARGYRDILFALLERGAIYEEGRPTARAWLERAGVARGALEEAESDREPFFRAFAYDNVFQGTVQVYWYVDRRRLRVRGLSFLIDHNPPWEGAVKDIAVLPARAPEDAIDSFVKGYLPLEEVEAARAKHTILTALQANREQGIRLPRDLIAARDLFLEHVLTLPDAEGTPRFTAADFDELARTGRPAEALVLEERLHGGRTRLPDGSEITILEVDPDELDWGAFRLLDEENEDE
;
A
#
# COMPACT_ATOMS: atom_id res chain seq x y z
N MET A 1 -61.07 46.85 -14.84
CA MET A 1 -59.62 46.93 -15.12
C MET A 1 -58.86 46.22 -14.01
N SER A 2 -58.38 45.00 -14.26
CA SER A 2 -57.66 44.19 -13.26
C SER A 2 -56.19 44.06 -13.68
N LYS A 3 -55.29 44.68 -12.92
CA LYS A 3 -53.84 44.67 -13.20
C LYS A 3 -53.24 43.35 -12.73
N LYS A 4 -52.89 42.46 -13.67
CA LYS A 4 -52.11 41.24 -13.43
C LYS A 4 -50.69 41.62 -12.97
N LYS A 5 -50.36 41.30 -11.71
CA LYS A 5 -48.98 41.37 -11.17
C LYS A 5 -48.22 40.12 -11.62
N THR A 6 -47.26 40.29 -12.52
CA THR A 6 -46.28 39.26 -12.89
C THR A 6 -45.24 39.11 -11.77
N ARG A 7 -45.19 37.93 -11.16
CA ARG A 7 -44.23 37.54 -10.12
C ARG A 7 -42.93 37.13 -10.82
N LYS A 8 -41.84 37.88 -10.63
CA LYS A 8 -40.49 37.50 -11.11
C LYS A 8 -39.98 36.32 -10.28
N GLU A 9 -39.81 35.16 -10.91
CA GLU A 9 -39.04 34.04 -10.36
C GLU A 9 -37.57 34.47 -10.19
N LYS A 10 -37.09 34.48 -8.95
CA LYS A 10 -35.65 34.61 -8.67
C LYS A 10 -35.00 33.27 -9.01
N GLN A 11 -34.27 33.21 -10.12
CA GLN A 11 -33.36 32.10 -10.41
C GLN A 11 -32.41 31.94 -9.21
N ARG A 12 -32.53 30.82 -8.50
CA ARG A 12 -31.54 30.39 -7.52
C ARG A 12 -30.37 29.82 -8.29
N THR A 13 -29.24 30.52 -8.30
CA THR A 13 -27.99 29.93 -8.77
C THR A 13 -27.65 28.72 -7.89
N PRO A 14 -27.26 27.58 -8.49
CA PRO A 14 -26.85 26.41 -7.73
C PRO A 14 -25.65 26.75 -6.83
N ASN A 15 -25.71 26.33 -5.57
CA ASN A 15 -24.66 26.54 -4.58
C ASN A 15 -23.51 25.55 -4.85
N ILE A 16 -22.67 25.84 -5.84
CA ILE A 16 -21.49 25.03 -6.15
C ILE A 16 -20.37 25.39 -5.16
N PRO A 17 -19.75 24.42 -4.47
CA PRO A 17 -18.66 24.69 -3.54
C PRO A 17 -17.51 25.46 -4.23
N PRO A 18 -16.96 26.52 -3.60
CA PRO A 18 -15.90 27.34 -4.19
C PRO A 18 -14.66 26.55 -4.65
N LEU A 19 -14.28 25.49 -3.93
CA LEU A 19 -13.14 24.64 -4.27
C LEU A 19 -13.34 23.89 -5.59
N THR A 20 -14.56 23.44 -5.90
CA THR A 20 -14.89 22.75 -7.15
C THR A 20 -14.66 23.66 -8.37
N MET A 21 -14.81 24.97 -8.19
CA MET A 21 -14.59 25.97 -9.23
C MET A 21 -13.13 26.42 -9.34
N LEU A 22 -12.25 26.07 -8.39
CA LEU A 22 -10.86 26.52 -8.41
C LEU A 22 -10.13 26.04 -9.66
N ARG A 23 -10.31 24.76 -10.04
CA ARG A 23 -9.61 24.20 -11.20
C ARG A 23 -10.00 24.92 -12.51
N PRO A 24 -11.29 25.04 -12.89
CA PRO A 24 -11.68 25.82 -14.06
C PRO A 24 -11.22 27.28 -14.01
N ARG A 25 -11.19 27.91 -12.83
CA ARG A 25 -10.69 29.28 -12.66
C ARG A 25 -9.20 29.37 -12.97
N LEU A 26 -8.39 28.45 -12.45
CA LEU A 26 -6.95 28.40 -12.75
C LEU A 26 -6.70 28.12 -14.23
N ASP A 27 -7.45 27.20 -14.85
CA ASP A 27 -7.34 26.92 -16.29
C ASP A 27 -7.68 28.17 -17.13
N ALA A 28 -8.73 28.91 -16.77
CA ALA A 28 -9.09 30.15 -17.43
C ALA A 28 -8.04 31.25 -17.23
N VAL A 29 -7.44 31.33 -16.04
CA VAL A 29 -6.35 32.26 -15.72
C VAL A 29 -5.14 31.95 -16.59
N PHE A 30 -4.72 30.68 -16.62
CA PHE A 30 -3.56 30.18 -17.35
C PHE A 30 -3.73 30.16 -18.87
N GLY A 31 -4.96 30.07 -19.35
CA GLY A 31 -5.29 30.10 -20.78
C GLY A 31 -5.36 31.50 -21.39
N ARG A 32 -5.20 32.58 -20.60
CA ARG A 32 -5.21 33.95 -21.13
C ARG A 32 -3.95 34.22 -21.95
N GLU A 33 -4.14 34.83 -23.12
CA GLU A 33 -3.05 35.27 -23.98
C GLU A 33 -2.13 36.24 -23.23
N GLY A 34 -0.82 36.02 -23.34
CA GLY A 34 0.21 36.79 -22.68
C GLY A 34 0.31 36.65 -21.16
N TRP A 35 -0.38 35.67 -20.56
CA TRP A 35 -0.27 35.42 -19.11
C TRP A 35 1.18 35.17 -18.68
N ALA A 36 1.94 34.38 -19.45
CA ALA A 36 3.31 34.04 -19.11
C ALA A 36 4.28 35.25 -19.16
N GLU A 37 3.94 36.31 -19.89
CA GLU A 37 4.76 37.52 -20.02
C GLU A 37 4.51 38.54 -18.89
N GLN A 38 3.49 38.33 -18.06
CA GLN A 38 3.18 39.24 -16.97
C GLN A 38 4.30 39.29 -15.91
N GLY A 39 4.46 40.45 -15.28
CA GLY A 39 5.38 40.62 -14.16
C GLY A 39 4.99 39.79 -12.93
N PRO A 40 5.95 39.42 -12.06
CA PRO A 40 5.69 38.57 -10.88
C PRO A 40 4.56 39.09 -9.97
N ASP A 41 4.48 40.40 -9.73
CA ASP A 41 3.46 40.98 -8.85
C ASP A 41 2.03 40.81 -9.40
N ALA A 42 1.85 40.94 -10.71
CA ALA A 42 0.56 40.72 -11.36
C ALA A 42 0.14 39.25 -11.23
N LEU A 43 1.07 38.34 -11.48
CA LEU A 43 0.84 36.89 -11.36
C LEU A 43 0.49 36.49 -9.93
N TRP A 44 1.16 37.06 -8.93
CA TRP A 44 0.86 36.83 -7.53
C TRP A 44 -0.55 37.31 -7.16
N ALA A 45 -0.92 38.52 -7.60
CA ALA A 45 -2.26 39.05 -7.36
C ALA A 45 -3.36 38.16 -7.98
N GLU A 46 -3.10 37.57 -9.14
CA GLU A 46 -4.02 36.62 -9.77
C GLU A 46 -4.12 35.30 -9.00
N LEU A 47 -2.99 34.76 -8.52
CA LEU A 47 -2.99 33.57 -7.67
C LEU A 47 -3.72 33.83 -6.35
N ASP A 48 -3.48 34.97 -5.70
CA ASP A 48 -4.19 35.37 -4.49
C ASP A 48 -5.70 35.51 -4.74
N GLY A 49 -6.07 36.10 -5.88
CA GLY A 49 -7.47 36.22 -6.31
C GLY A 49 -8.12 34.87 -6.59
N ALA A 50 -7.38 33.91 -7.15
CA ALA A 50 -7.85 32.54 -7.37
C ALA A 50 -8.07 31.81 -6.04
N PHE A 51 -7.18 32.02 -5.07
CA PHE A 51 -7.21 31.37 -3.75
C PHE A 51 -8.13 32.08 -2.73
N ALA A 52 -8.64 33.28 -3.06
CA ALA A 52 -9.47 34.07 -2.17
C ALA A 52 -10.68 33.28 -1.63
N GLY A 53 -10.79 33.20 -0.31
CA GLY A 53 -11.87 32.49 0.39
C GLY A 53 -11.70 30.98 0.46
N LEU A 54 -10.58 30.42 -0.01
CA LEU A 54 -10.27 28.99 0.06
C LEU A 54 -9.27 28.68 1.18
N LYS A 55 -9.34 27.45 1.70
CA LYS A 55 -8.30 26.94 2.60
C LYS A 55 -7.09 26.53 1.76
N VAL A 56 -5.93 27.06 2.10
CA VAL A 56 -4.69 26.88 1.32
C VAL A 56 -4.31 25.40 1.18
N HIS A 57 -4.49 24.58 2.23
CA HIS A 57 -4.19 23.15 2.18
C HIS A 57 -5.09 22.36 1.22
N GLU A 58 -6.28 22.86 0.90
CA GLU A 58 -7.19 22.27 -0.11
C GLU A 58 -6.86 22.81 -1.52
N ALA A 59 -6.40 24.06 -1.61
CA ALA A 59 -6.15 24.73 -2.89
C ALA A 59 -4.79 24.38 -3.53
N LEU A 60 -3.73 24.18 -2.74
CA LEU A 60 -2.39 23.87 -3.25
C LEU A 60 -2.33 22.58 -4.09
N PRO A 61 -2.97 21.45 -3.70
CA PRO A 61 -3.04 20.26 -4.56
C PRO A 61 -3.73 20.54 -5.91
N VAL A 62 -4.73 21.43 -5.94
CA VAL A 62 -5.42 21.82 -7.17
C VAL A 62 -4.51 22.66 -8.07
N LEU A 63 -3.69 23.55 -7.48
CA LEU A 63 -2.70 24.33 -8.22
C LEU A 63 -1.63 23.44 -8.86
N LEU A 64 -1.12 22.43 -8.15
CA LEU A 64 -0.17 21.47 -8.72
C LEU A 64 -0.77 20.73 -9.92
N ARG A 65 -2.02 20.28 -9.82
CA ARG A 65 -2.72 19.67 -10.96
C ARG A 65 -2.87 20.67 -12.11
N ALA A 66 -3.19 21.92 -11.78
CA ALA A 66 -3.38 22.98 -12.76
C ALA A 66 -2.09 23.26 -13.53
N HIS A 67 -0.96 23.36 -12.82
CA HIS A 67 0.37 23.42 -13.40
C HIS A 67 0.62 22.26 -14.37
N GLU A 68 0.39 21.00 -13.95
CA GLU A 68 0.72 19.84 -14.78
C GLU A 68 0.07 19.87 -16.18
N LYS A 69 -1.19 20.30 -16.27
CA LYS A 69 -1.92 20.41 -17.53
C LYS A 69 -1.79 21.77 -18.23
N ALA A 70 -1.11 22.73 -17.62
CA ALA A 70 -0.90 24.04 -18.24
C ALA A 70 0.02 23.93 -19.47
N PRO A 71 -0.10 24.86 -20.44
CA PRO A 71 0.82 24.96 -21.57
C PRO A 71 2.28 25.13 -21.10
N GLY A 72 3.24 24.66 -21.90
CA GLY A 72 4.67 24.69 -21.57
C GLY A 72 5.19 26.05 -21.06
N PRO A 73 4.93 27.17 -21.76
CA PRO A 73 5.36 28.49 -21.30
C PRO A 73 4.77 28.90 -19.95
N VAL A 74 3.51 28.51 -19.69
CA VAL A 74 2.83 28.79 -18.43
C VAL A 74 3.42 27.96 -17.28
N ARG A 75 3.73 26.68 -17.52
CA ARG A 75 4.40 25.82 -16.52
C ARG A 75 5.74 26.39 -16.11
N GLN A 76 6.58 26.73 -17.09
CA GLN A 76 7.87 27.33 -16.82
C GLN A 76 7.71 28.62 -16.01
N ARG A 77 6.74 29.47 -16.38
CA ARG A 77 6.48 30.70 -15.65
C ARG A 77 6.02 30.45 -14.21
N LEU A 78 5.13 29.48 -14.00
CA LEU A 78 4.70 29.06 -12.67
C LEU A 78 5.87 28.54 -11.83
N ASP A 79 6.74 27.72 -12.41
CA ASP A 79 7.94 27.22 -11.72
C ASP A 79 8.87 28.35 -11.27
N GLU A 80 8.91 29.45 -12.01
CA GLU A 80 9.65 30.66 -11.64
C GLU A 80 9.02 31.44 -10.50
N VAL A 81 7.70 31.67 -10.53
CA VAL A 81 7.04 32.64 -9.64
C VAL A 81 6.45 32.02 -8.38
N VAL A 82 5.98 30.77 -8.46
CA VAL A 82 5.28 30.10 -7.35
C VAL A 82 6.19 29.90 -6.12
N PRO A 83 7.47 29.51 -6.24
CA PRO A 83 8.31 29.33 -5.05
C PRO A 83 8.44 30.58 -4.19
N ALA A 84 8.66 31.74 -4.83
CA ALA A 84 8.77 33.02 -4.14
C ALA A 84 7.40 33.47 -3.58
N TRP A 85 6.31 33.23 -4.31
CA TRP A 85 4.95 33.47 -3.82
C TRP A 85 4.62 32.63 -2.57
N LEU A 86 4.96 31.32 -2.58
CA LEU A 86 4.77 30.42 -1.44
C LEU A 86 5.51 30.91 -0.20
N ALA A 87 6.75 31.38 -0.36
CA ALA A 87 7.54 31.95 0.72
C ALA A 87 6.91 33.27 1.25
N ALA A 88 6.56 34.19 0.35
CA ALA A 88 6.01 35.51 0.71
C ALA A 88 4.65 35.42 1.42
N ARG A 89 3.83 34.43 1.07
CA ARG A 89 2.49 34.22 1.66
C ARG A 89 2.47 33.27 2.86
N GLY A 90 3.62 32.70 3.24
CA GLY A 90 3.69 31.71 4.32
C GLY A 90 3.04 30.37 3.97
N TYR A 91 2.91 30.06 2.68
CA TYR A 91 2.32 28.81 2.19
C TYR A 91 3.34 27.70 2.01
N ARG A 92 4.64 28.01 2.08
CA ARG A 92 5.74 27.05 2.03
C ARG A 92 5.54 25.92 3.03
N ASP A 93 5.33 26.26 4.31
CA ASP A 93 5.24 25.25 5.38
C ASP A 93 3.96 24.41 5.25
N ILE A 94 2.90 24.99 4.65
CA ILE A 94 1.66 24.25 4.33
C ILE A 94 1.92 23.23 3.21
N LEU A 95 2.62 23.62 2.13
CA LEU A 95 2.99 22.69 1.06
C LEU A 95 3.94 21.60 1.57
N PHE A 96 4.87 21.94 2.46
CA PHE A 96 5.77 20.97 3.10
C PHE A 96 4.97 19.96 3.94
N ALA A 97 4.06 20.43 4.80
CA ALA A 97 3.20 19.54 5.59
C ALA A 97 2.30 18.64 4.70
N LEU A 98 1.86 19.13 3.53
CA LEU A 98 1.13 18.29 2.57
C LEU A 98 2.04 17.20 1.96
N LEU A 99 3.30 17.52 1.66
CA LEU A 99 4.28 16.55 1.16
C LEU A 99 4.59 15.48 2.23
N GLU A 100 4.89 15.93 3.44
CA GLU A 100 5.18 15.11 4.63
C GLU A 100 4.02 14.17 4.99
N ARG A 101 2.77 14.61 4.82
CA ARG A 101 1.57 13.79 5.05
C ARG A 101 1.14 12.97 3.83
N GLY A 102 1.79 13.14 2.69
CA GLY A 102 1.48 12.37 1.48
C GLY A 102 0.12 12.77 0.90
N ALA A 103 -0.30 14.00 1.16
CA ALA A 103 -1.52 14.59 0.63
C ALA A 103 -1.31 15.21 -0.77
N ILE A 104 -0.08 15.18 -1.29
CA ILE A 104 0.24 15.48 -2.69
C ILE A 104 0.20 14.18 -3.49
N TYR A 105 -0.54 14.19 -4.60
CA TYR A 105 -0.63 13.09 -5.55
C TYR A 105 0.72 12.82 -6.22
N GLU A 106 1.01 11.57 -6.57
CA GLU A 106 2.37 11.09 -6.90
C GLU A 106 3.05 11.92 -8.01
N GLU A 107 2.32 12.21 -9.10
CA GLU A 107 2.84 12.96 -10.24
C GLU A 107 3.16 14.42 -9.92
N GLY A 108 2.51 15.01 -8.90
CA GLY A 108 2.71 16.38 -8.46
C GLY A 108 3.87 16.56 -7.48
N ARG A 109 4.42 15.47 -6.94
CA ARG A 109 5.46 15.52 -5.90
C ARG A 109 6.79 16.07 -6.39
N PRO A 110 7.30 15.72 -7.59
CA PRO A 110 8.51 16.34 -8.13
C PRO A 110 8.38 17.87 -8.22
N THR A 111 7.25 18.38 -8.68
CA THR A 111 6.97 19.82 -8.76
C THR A 111 6.88 20.44 -7.37
N ALA A 112 6.13 19.83 -6.45
CA ALA A 112 6.01 20.32 -5.07
C ALA A 112 7.38 20.41 -4.39
N ARG A 113 8.22 19.37 -4.54
CA ARG A 113 9.59 19.31 -4.03
C ARG A 113 10.45 20.43 -4.61
N ALA A 114 10.45 20.60 -5.94
CA ALA A 114 11.20 21.64 -6.62
C ALA A 114 10.76 23.05 -6.17
N TRP A 115 9.45 23.27 -5.97
CA TRP A 115 8.95 24.53 -5.45
C TRP A 115 9.35 24.77 -4.00
N LEU A 116 9.30 23.76 -3.14
CA LEU A 116 9.72 23.86 -1.74
C LEU A 116 11.22 24.14 -1.61
N GLU A 117 12.05 23.47 -2.40
CA GLU A 117 13.49 23.69 -2.45
C GLU A 117 13.80 25.14 -2.86
N ARG A 118 13.18 25.62 -3.94
CA ARG A 118 13.31 27.02 -4.40
C ARG A 118 12.70 28.04 -3.43
N ALA A 119 11.74 27.63 -2.60
CA ALA A 119 11.18 28.43 -1.51
C ALA A 119 12.05 28.39 -0.23
N GLY A 120 13.21 27.72 -0.28
CA GLY A 120 14.20 27.70 0.80
C GLY A 120 14.04 26.56 1.82
N VAL A 121 13.25 25.52 1.54
CA VAL A 121 13.25 24.31 2.38
C VAL A 121 14.54 23.53 2.15
N ALA A 122 15.20 23.14 3.23
CA ALA A 122 16.45 22.39 3.16
C ALA A 122 16.25 21.03 2.49
N ARG A 123 17.17 20.66 1.59
CA ARG A 123 17.13 19.38 0.88
C ARG A 123 17.04 18.17 1.81
N GLY A 124 17.75 18.19 2.93
CA GLY A 124 17.69 17.11 3.92
C GLY A 124 16.30 16.94 4.54
N ALA A 125 15.58 18.04 4.82
CA ALA A 125 14.21 17.97 5.34
C ALA A 125 13.21 17.46 4.29
N LEU A 126 13.44 17.76 3.00
CA LEU A 126 12.65 17.20 1.91
C LEU A 126 12.93 15.70 1.74
N GLU A 127 14.19 15.30 1.81
CA GLU A 127 14.59 13.90 1.77
C GLU A 127 14.01 13.14 2.95
N GLU A 128 14.04 13.66 4.17
CA GLU A 128 13.42 13.07 5.37
C GLU A 128 11.90 12.93 5.22
N ALA A 129 11.20 13.99 4.81
CA ALA A 129 9.76 13.96 4.54
C ALA A 129 9.34 12.95 3.46
N GLU A 130 10.28 12.55 2.60
CA GLU A 130 10.09 11.52 1.58
C GLU A 130 10.65 10.14 1.99
N SER A 131 11.62 10.10 2.90
CA SER A 131 12.36 8.93 3.39
C SER A 131 11.62 8.19 4.51
N ASP A 132 10.83 8.90 5.33
CA ASP A 132 10.13 8.34 6.51
C ASP A 132 8.89 7.50 6.20
N ARG A 133 8.89 6.82 5.05
CA ARG A 133 7.81 5.90 4.70
C ARG A 133 8.34 4.51 4.52
N GLU A 134 8.85 3.96 5.61
CA GLU A 134 8.85 2.51 5.77
C GLU A 134 7.41 2.05 5.55
N PRO A 135 7.14 1.28 4.46
CA PRO A 135 5.79 0.85 4.15
C PRO A 135 5.31 -0.15 5.21
N PHE A 136 6.22 -0.78 5.96
CA PHE A 136 5.93 -1.70 7.04
C PHE A 136 4.95 -1.08 8.05
N PHE A 137 3.90 -1.85 8.35
CA PHE A 137 2.96 -1.52 9.40
C PHE A 137 3.27 -2.34 10.65
N ARG A 138 3.04 -3.65 10.60
CA ARG A 138 3.20 -4.60 11.69
C ARG A 138 3.37 -6.02 11.15
N ALA A 139 3.88 -6.91 12.00
CA ALA A 139 3.87 -8.34 11.73
C ALA A 139 3.31 -9.09 12.94
N PHE A 140 2.69 -10.24 12.67
CA PHE A 140 2.16 -11.13 13.69
C PHE A 140 2.62 -12.55 13.39
N ALA A 141 2.83 -13.34 14.43
CA ALA A 141 3.17 -14.74 14.30
C ALA A 141 2.44 -15.59 15.33
N TYR A 142 2.17 -16.82 14.94
CA TYR A 142 1.74 -17.88 15.82
C TYR A 142 2.54 -19.12 15.45
N ASP A 143 2.96 -19.91 16.42
CA ASP A 143 3.71 -21.12 16.17
C ASP A 143 3.44 -22.17 17.23
N ASN A 144 3.24 -23.41 16.81
CA ASN A 144 3.12 -24.57 17.69
C ASN A 144 3.84 -25.77 17.07
N VAL A 145 3.71 -26.96 17.67
CA VAL A 145 4.41 -28.15 17.20
C VAL A 145 3.90 -28.71 15.86
N PHE A 146 2.74 -28.27 15.38
CA PHE A 146 2.10 -28.75 14.16
C PHE A 146 2.19 -27.73 13.02
N GLN A 147 1.90 -26.47 13.31
CA GLN A 147 1.83 -25.42 12.30
C GLN A 147 2.19 -24.07 12.91
N GLY A 148 2.79 -23.24 12.08
CA GLY A 148 3.02 -21.83 12.33
C GLY A 148 2.38 -20.96 11.25
N THR A 149 2.17 -19.69 11.58
CA THR A 149 1.84 -18.69 10.58
C THR A 149 2.55 -17.38 10.90
N VAL A 150 2.97 -16.68 9.84
CA VAL A 150 3.55 -15.34 9.93
C VAL A 150 2.78 -14.42 9.01
N GLN A 151 2.27 -13.32 9.54
CA GLN A 151 1.56 -12.29 8.79
C GLN A 151 2.39 -11.02 8.77
N VAL A 152 2.62 -10.45 7.60
CA VAL A 152 3.33 -9.17 7.43
C VAL A 152 2.39 -8.19 6.77
N TYR A 153 2.22 -7.01 7.37
CA TYR A 153 1.37 -5.94 6.88
C TYR A 153 2.17 -4.71 6.49
N TRP A 154 1.73 -4.04 5.44
CA TRP A 154 2.30 -2.78 5.00
C TRP A 154 1.20 -1.84 4.50
N TYR A 155 1.46 -0.54 4.56
CA TYR A 155 0.59 0.47 4.01
C TYR A 155 0.63 0.45 2.49
N VAL A 156 -0.53 0.36 1.84
CA VAL A 156 -0.65 0.48 0.37
C VAL A 156 -0.75 1.92 -0.10
N ASP A 157 -1.02 2.83 0.83
CA ASP A 157 -1.07 4.25 0.56
C ASP A 157 -0.20 5.03 1.54
N ARG A 158 0.35 6.14 1.05
CA ARG A 158 1.23 7.01 1.82
C ARG A 158 0.51 7.73 2.97
N ARG A 159 -0.83 7.79 2.94
CA ARG A 159 -1.66 8.38 4.01
C ARG A 159 -1.89 7.39 5.15
N ARG A 160 -1.37 6.16 5.04
CA ARG A 160 -1.50 5.09 6.02
C ARG A 160 -2.96 4.74 6.32
N LEU A 161 -3.85 4.97 5.35
CA LEU A 161 -5.28 4.73 5.50
C LEU A 161 -5.66 3.29 5.20
N ARG A 162 -4.84 2.60 4.41
CA ARG A 162 -5.05 1.20 4.07
C ARG A 162 -3.76 0.40 4.22
N VAL A 163 -3.90 -0.78 4.79
CA VAL A 163 -2.86 -1.80 4.87
C VAL A 163 -3.26 -3.02 4.05
N ARG A 164 -2.28 -3.66 3.44
CA ARG A 164 -2.37 -4.98 2.80
C ARG A 164 -1.41 -5.92 3.52
N GLY A 165 -1.54 -7.22 3.33
CA GLY A 165 -0.61 -8.16 3.95
C GLY A 165 -0.33 -9.41 3.13
N LEU A 166 0.71 -10.13 3.56
CA LEU A 166 0.97 -11.53 3.20
C LEU A 166 0.86 -12.36 4.47
N SER A 167 0.11 -13.46 4.42
CA SER A 167 0.09 -14.50 5.44
C SER A 167 0.83 -15.72 4.91
N PHE A 168 1.80 -16.23 5.65
CA PHE A 168 2.54 -17.45 5.34
C PHE A 168 2.06 -18.56 6.28
N LEU A 169 1.70 -19.72 5.74
CA LEU A 169 1.45 -20.93 6.51
C LEU A 169 2.69 -21.81 6.48
N ILE A 170 3.18 -22.18 7.64
CA ILE A 170 4.34 -23.05 7.85
C ILE A 170 3.82 -24.32 8.50
N ASP A 171 4.14 -25.48 7.93
CA ASP A 171 3.68 -26.76 8.47
C ASP A 171 4.89 -27.57 8.93
N HIS A 172 4.88 -28.00 10.20
CA HIS A 172 5.98 -28.73 10.83
C HIS A 172 5.84 -30.24 10.67
N ASN A 173 4.71 -30.73 10.17
CA ASN A 173 4.49 -32.15 9.94
C ASN A 173 5.05 -32.59 8.58
N PRO A 174 5.35 -33.88 8.41
CA PRO A 174 5.64 -34.43 7.08
C PRO A 174 4.47 -34.18 6.11
N PRO A 175 4.74 -33.85 4.83
CA PRO A 175 6.07 -33.76 4.20
C PRO A 175 6.69 -32.36 4.22
N TRP A 176 6.20 -31.44 5.05
CA TRP A 176 6.56 -30.02 5.02
C TRP A 176 7.70 -29.66 5.99
N GLU A 177 7.74 -30.26 7.17
CA GLU A 177 8.87 -30.19 8.12
C GLU A 177 9.46 -28.77 8.31
N GLY A 178 8.60 -27.77 8.46
CA GLY A 178 8.96 -26.36 8.66
C GLY A 178 9.01 -25.53 7.37
N ALA A 179 8.63 -26.10 6.23
CA ALA A 179 8.52 -25.40 4.96
C ALA A 179 7.27 -24.52 4.88
N VAL A 180 7.32 -23.49 4.02
CA VAL A 180 6.14 -22.74 3.59
C VAL A 180 5.24 -23.65 2.78
N LYS A 181 4.06 -23.91 3.33
CA LYS A 181 3.02 -24.75 2.74
C LYS A 181 2.08 -23.97 1.84
N ASP A 182 1.65 -22.80 2.31
CA ASP A 182 0.70 -21.95 1.60
C ASP A 182 0.92 -20.47 1.93
N ILE A 183 0.36 -19.58 1.12
CA ILE A 183 0.27 -18.17 1.43
C ILE A 183 -1.12 -17.60 1.12
N ALA A 184 -1.47 -16.50 1.78
CA ALA A 184 -2.62 -15.69 1.40
C ALA A 184 -2.19 -14.23 1.20
N VAL A 185 -2.59 -13.63 0.09
CA VAL A 185 -2.46 -12.19 -0.11
C VAL A 185 -3.70 -11.52 0.48
N LEU A 186 -3.55 -10.90 1.63
CA LEU A 186 -4.65 -10.26 2.35
C LEU A 186 -5.03 -8.95 1.65
N PRO A 187 -6.31 -8.71 1.34
CA PRO A 187 -6.75 -7.52 0.60
C PRO A 187 -6.54 -6.24 1.43
N ALA A 188 -6.42 -5.11 0.74
CA ALA A 188 -6.20 -3.83 1.40
C ALA A 188 -7.42 -3.38 2.23
N ARG A 189 -7.23 -3.05 3.50
CA ARG A 189 -8.29 -2.60 4.45
C ARG A 189 -7.79 -1.46 5.32
N ALA A 190 -8.68 -0.78 6.06
CA ALA A 190 -8.22 0.12 7.11
C ALA A 190 -7.37 -0.65 8.15
N PRO A 191 -6.36 -0.02 8.78
CA PRO A 191 -5.47 -0.72 9.72
C PRO A 191 -6.23 -1.48 10.81
N GLU A 192 -7.19 -0.84 11.45
CA GLU A 192 -7.98 -1.41 12.54
C GLU A 192 -8.84 -2.58 12.04
N ASP A 193 -9.50 -2.42 10.88
CA ASP A 193 -10.29 -3.48 10.25
C ASP A 193 -9.44 -4.69 9.85
N ALA A 194 -8.20 -4.46 9.42
CA ALA A 194 -7.26 -5.53 9.08
C ALA A 194 -6.87 -6.35 10.32
N ILE A 195 -6.56 -5.67 11.43
CA ILE A 195 -6.26 -6.34 12.70
C ILE A 195 -7.49 -7.12 13.20
N ASP A 196 -8.66 -6.50 13.19
CA ASP A 196 -9.88 -7.14 13.68
C ASP A 196 -10.29 -8.34 12.81
N SER A 197 -10.15 -8.24 11.49
CA SER A 197 -10.57 -9.31 10.57
C SER A 197 -9.55 -10.45 10.47
N PHE A 198 -8.25 -10.14 10.48
CA PHE A 198 -7.21 -11.11 10.12
C PHE A 198 -6.38 -11.60 11.30
N VAL A 199 -6.31 -10.83 12.39
CA VAL A 199 -5.50 -11.17 13.57
C VAL A 199 -6.37 -11.72 14.69
N LYS A 200 -7.54 -11.11 14.97
CA LYS A 200 -8.44 -11.53 16.06
C LYS A 200 -9.30 -12.76 15.72
N GLY A 201 -8.87 -13.55 14.73
CA GLY A 201 -9.56 -14.76 14.27
C GLY A 201 -9.26 -16.00 15.12
N TYR A 202 -9.16 -17.14 14.44
CA TYR A 202 -9.08 -18.47 15.07
C TYR A 202 -7.74 -18.81 15.75
N LEU A 203 -6.65 -18.11 15.38
CA LEU A 203 -5.32 -18.37 15.93
C LEU A 203 -4.92 -17.24 16.89
N PRO A 204 -4.28 -17.56 18.03
CA PRO A 204 -3.79 -16.56 18.98
C PRO A 204 -2.48 -15.94 18.46
N LEU A 205 -2.60 -15.09 17.44
CA LEU A 205 -1.49 -14.39 16.82
C LEU A 205 -0.88 -13.35 17.78
N GLU A 206 0.44 -13.37 17.92
CA GLU A 206 1.20 -12.42 18.71
C GLU A 206 1.94 -11.44 17.80
N GLU A 207 2.00 -10.17 18.20
CA GLU A 207 2.78 -9.17 17.46
C GLU A 207 4.27 -9.49 17.58
N VAL A 208 4.99 -9.43 16.45
CA VAL A 208 6.43 -9.68 16.38
C VAL A 208 7.15 -8.57 15.62
N GLU A 209 8.43 -8.37 15.93
CA GLU A 209 9.26 -7.42 15.20
C GLU A 209 9.45 -7.84 13.73
N ALA A 210 9.59 -6.85 12.84
CA ALA A 210 9.80 -7.05 11.40
C ALA A 210 10.98 -7.99 11.11
N ALA A 211 12.08 -7.83 11.85
CA ALA A 211 13.28 -8.64 11.70
C ALA A 211 13.04 -10.12 12.04
N ARG A 212 12.27 -10.38 13.10
CA ARG A 212 11.87 -11.74 13.49
C ARG A 212 10.93 -12.36 12.45
N ALA A 213 9.96 -11.59 11.94
CA ALA A 213 9.06 -12.06 10.90
C ALA A 213 9.82 -12.47 9.64
N LYS A 214 10.76 -11.62 9.17
CA LYS A 214 11.64 -11.94 8.03
C LYS A 214 12.46 -13.19 8.29
N HIS A 215 13.11 -13.29 9.45
CA HIS A 215 13.88 -14.47 9.83
C HIS A 215 13.05 -15.75 9.74
N THR A 216 11.87 -15.79 10.35
CA THR A 216 10.99 -16.98 10.31
C THR A 216 10.57 -17.34 8.89
N ILE A 217 10.17 -16.36 8.07
CA ILE A 217 9.77 -16.59 6.68
C ILE A 217 10.95 -17.15 5.88
N LEU A 218 12.14 -16.54 5.97
CA LEU A 218 13.30 -16.98 5.18
C LEU A 218 13.86 -18.33 5.65
N THR A 219 13.76 -18.66 6.93
CA THR A 219 14.06 -20.00 7.45
C THR A 219 13.11 -21.05 6.88
N ALA A 220 11.82 -20.77 6.81
CA ALA A 220 10.85 -21.69 6.20
C ALA A 220 11.11 -21.87 4.69
N LEU A 221 11.46 -20.82 3.96
CA LEU A 221 11.84 -20.92 2.54
C LEU A 221 13.15 -21.69 2.31
N GLN A 222 14.10 -21.60 3.24
CA GLN A 222 15.29 -22.43 3.22
C GLN A 222 14.94 -23.91 3.45
N ALA A 223 13.97 -24.21 4.31
CA ALA A 223 13.45 -25.57 4.47
C ALA A 223 12.78 -26.10 3.19
N ASN A 224 11.97 -25.28 2.48
CA ASN A 224 11.45 -25.64 1.15
C ASN A 224 12.59 -26.07 0.21
N ARG A 225 13.66 -25.26 0.14
CA ARG A 225 14.82 -25.54 -0.72
C ARG A 225 15.51 -26.85 -0.34
N GLU A 226 15.81 -27.05 0.93
CA GLU A 226 16.52 -28.23 1.43
C GLU A 226 15.75 -29.53 1.19
N GLN A 227 14.42 -29.47 1.30
CA GLN A 227 13.52 -30.59 1.06
C GLN A 227 13.15 -30.77 -0.43
N GLY A 228 13.64 -29.89 -1.31
CA GLY A 228 13.31 -29.92 -2.73
C GLY A 228 11.81 -29.68 -2.99
N ILE A 229 11.18 -28.82 -2.19
CA ILE A 229 9.80 -28.39 -2.31
C ILE A 229 9.76 -27.04 -3.02
N ARG A 230 9.02 -26.96 -4.11
CA ARG A 230 8.80 -25.73 -4.87
C ARG A 230 7.92 -24.76 -4.09
N LEU A 231 8.06 -23.45 -4.33
CA LEU A 231 7.16 -22.45 -3.75
C LEU A 231 5.69 -22.71 -4.13
N PRO A 232 4.73 -22.42 -3.22
CA PRO A 232 3.30 -22.44 -3.54
C PRO A 232 2.97 -21.51 -4.70
N ARG A 233 2.01 -21.89 -5.55
CA ARG A 233 1.62 -21.11 -6.74
C ARG A 233 1.27 -19.66 -6.41
N ASP A 234 0.56 -19.44 -5.31
CA ASP A 234 0.14 -18.09 -4.92
C ASP A 234 1.31 -17.22 -4.47
N LEU A 235 2.35 -17.80 -3.87
CA LEU A 235 3.59 -17.09 -3.58
C LEU A 235 4.31 -16.70 -4.86
N ILE A 236 4.38 -17.61 -5.85
CA ILE A 236 4.94 -17.30 -7.16
C ILE A 236 4.18 -16.15 -7.83
N ALA A 237 2.84 -16.14 -7.75
CA ALA A 237 2.02 -15.06 -8.27
C ALA A 237 2.22 -13.73 -7.50
N ALA A 238 2.49 -13.81 -6.20
CA ALA A 238 2.74 -12.68 -5.32
C ALA A 238 4.22 -12.24 -5.24
N ARG A 239 5.07 -12.69 -6.18
CA ARG A 239 6.51 -12.44 -6.21
C ARG A 239 6.88 -10.98 -5.93
N ASP A 240 6.29 -10.05 -6.66
CA ASP A 240 6.68 -8.63 -6.55
C ASP A 240 6.35 -8.06 -5.16
N LEU A 241 5.23 -8.46 -4.57
CA LEU A 241 4.88 -8.10 -3.19
C LEU A 241 5.87 -8.68 -2.18
N PHE A 242 6.28 -9.93 -2.37
CA PHE A 242 7.28 -10.58 -1.52
C PHE A 242 8.63 -9.85 -1.58
N LEU A 243 9.13 -9.57 -2.79
CA LEU A 243 10.40 -8.87 -2.96
C LEU A 243 10.35 -7.45 -2.40
N GLU A 244 9.25 -6.74 -2.61
CA GLU A 244 9.10 -5.35 -2.17
C GLU A 244 8.90 -5.22 -0.65
N HIS A 245 8.15 -6.13 -0.02
CA HIS A 245 7.67 -5.94 1.35
C HIS A 245 8.20 -6.96 2.36
N VAL A 246 8.76 -8.09 1.93
CA VAL A 246 9.35 -9.10 2.84
C VAL A 246 10.87 -9.06 2.78
N LEU A 247 11.48 -9.04 1.58
CA LEU A 247 12.94 -9.00 1.47
C LEU A 247 13.57 -7.68 1.92
N THR A 248 12.80 -6.60 1.93
CA THR A 248 13.23 -5.26 2.38
C THR A 248 13.14 -5.06 3.88
N LEU A 249 12.50 -5.98 4.61
CA LEU A 249 12.45 -5.93 6.08
C LEU A 249 13.88 -6.00 6.66
N PRO A 250 14.13 -5.45 7.85
CA PRO A 250 15.41 -5.60 8.53
C PRO A 250 15.75 -7.07 8.78
N ASP A 251 17.04 -7.43 8.79
CA ASP A 251 17.49 -8.77 9.13
C ASP A 251 17.68 -8.89 10.66
N ALA A 252 17.21 -9.99 11.24
CA ALA A 252 17.63 -10.41 12.59
C ALA A 252 18.95 -11.18 12.52
N GLU A 253 19.59 -11.41 13.68
CA GLU A 253 20.74 -12.32 13.77
C GLU A 253 20.39 -13.71 13.22
N GLY A 254 21.26 -14.27 12.38
CA GLY A 254 21.05 -15.59 11.78
C GLY A 254 19.98 -15.66 10.68
N THR A 255 19.44 -14.53 10.21
CA THR A 255 18.51 -14.50 9.07
C THR A 255 19.16 -15.13 7.83
N PRO A 256 18.56 -16.19 7.23
CA PRO A 256 19.12 -16.81 6.04
C PRO A 256 19.23 -15.82 4.87
N ARG A 257 20.32 -15.92 4.11
CA ARG A 257 20.48 -15.12 2.90
C ARG A 257 19.51 -15.61 1.83
N PHE A 258 18.64 -14.72 1.35
CA PHE A 258 17.68 -15.01 0.30
C PHE A 258 17.53 -13.81 -0.64
N THR A 259 17.70 -14.04 -1.94
CA THR A 259 17.68 -13.01 -3.00
C THR A 259 16.52 -13.21 -3.96
N ALA A 260 16.31 -12.25 -4.88
CA ALA A 260 15.34 -12.43 -5.96
C ALA A 260 15.67 -13.63 -6.86
N ALA A 261 16.96 -13.91 -7.10
CA ALA A 261 17.38 -15.07 -7.89
C ALA A 261 17.08 -16.39 -7.17
N ASP A 262 17.28 -16.42 -5.85
CA ASP A 262 16.92 -17.55 -4.98
C ASP A 262 15.43 -17.86 -5.06
N PHE A 263 14.59 -16.81 -5.02
CA PHE A 263 13.15 -16.92 -5.22
C PHE A 263 12.83 -17.52 -6.60
N ASP A 264 13.39 -16.97 -7.67
CA ASP A 264 13.12 -17.37 -9.05
C ASP A 264 13.57 -18.81 -9.35
N GLU A 265 14.61 -19.28 -8.68
CA GLU A 265 15.04 -20.66 -8.73
C GLU A 265 14.04 -21.57 -8.01
N LEU A 266 13.75 -21.30 -6.73
CA LEU A 266 12.84 -22.11 -5.91
C LEU A 266 11.39 -22.09 -6.44
N ALA A 267 11.00 -21.04 -7.16
CA ALA A 267 9.73 -20.95 -7.88
C ALA A 267 9.64 -21.88 -9.09
N ARG A 268 10.74 -22.49 -9.55
CA ARG A 268 10.80 -23.36 -10.74
C ARG A 268 11.33 -24.77 -10.44
N THR A 269 12.06 -24.96 -9.36
CA THR A 269 12.69 -26.23 -8.99
C THR A 269 11.95 -26.92 -7.84
N GLY A 270 12.12 -28.23 -7.70
CA GLY A 270 11.48 -29.03 -6.65
C GLY A 270 10.11 -29.60 -7.02
N ARG A 271 9.54 -30.37 -6.10
CA ARG A 271 8.17 -30.91 -6.18
C ARG A 271 7.17 -29.77 -5.95
N PRO A 272 6.15 -29.59 -6.80
CA PRO A 272 5.11 -28.59 -6.57
C PRO A 272 4.38 -28.87 -5.26
N ALA A 273 4.04 -27.82 -4.50
CA ALA A 273 3.26 -27.90 -3.27
C ALA A 273 1.97 -28.73 -3.46
N GLU A 274 1.34 -28.60 -4.63
CA GLU A 274 0.12 -29.31 -4.99
C GLU A 274 0.31 -30.83 -5.15
N ALA A 275 1.52 -31.29 -5.51
CA ALA A 275 1.81 -32.73 -5.55
C ALA A 275 1.97 -33.31 -4.14
N LEU A 276 2.41 -32.49 -3.17
CA LEU A 276 2.53 -32.90 -1.77
C LEU A 276 1.18 -33.04 -1.08
N VAL A 277 0.11 -32.43 -1.60
CA VAL A 277 -1.26 -32.58 -1.06
C VAL A 277 -1.70 -34.05 -1.08
N LEU A 278 -1.27 -34.86 -2.05
CA LEU A 278 -1.58 -36.29 -2.06
C LEU A 278 -0.81 -37.05 -0.97
N GLU A 279 0.45 -36.70 -0.73
CA GLU A 279 1.25 -37.24 0.37
C GLU A 279 0.64 -36.80 1.72
N GLU A 280 0.24 -35.55 1.85
CA GLU A 280 -0.45 -35.03 3.03
C GLU A 280 -1.79 -35.75 3.27
N ARG A 281 -2.51 -36.17 2.24
CA ARG A 281 -3.71 -37.01 2.42
C ARG A 281 -3.39 -38.40 2.99
N LEU A 282 -2.23 -38.96 2.63
CA LEU A 282 -1.79 -40.28 3.09
C LEU A 282 -1.12 -40.24 4.47
N HIS A 283 -0.50 -39.10 4.80
CA HIS A 283 0.25 -38.88 6.03
C HIS A 283 -0.46 -37.91 6.99
N GLY A 284 -1.64 -37.42 6.62
CA GLY A 284 -2.43 -36.47 7.39
C GLY A 284 -2.74 -37.02 8.77
N GLY A 285 -2.46 -36.21 9.78
CA GLY A 285 -2.57 -36.65 11.16
C GLY A 285 -1.35 -37.43 11.68
N ARG A 286 -0.20 -37.41 11.01
CA ARG A 286 1.06 -37.96 11.53
C ARG A 286 2.05 -36.84 11.90
N THR A 287 2.81 -37.03 12.98
CA THR A 287 3.96 -36.18 13.34
C THR A 287 5.22 -37.02 13.41
N ARG A 288 6.37 -36.39 13.17
CA ARG A 288 7.67 -36.99 13.45
C ARG A 288 8.13 -36.61 14.86
N LEU A 289 8.63 -37.58 15.62
CA LEU A 289 9.22 -37.42 16.94
C LEU A 289 10.71 -37.02 16.83
N PRO A 290 11.33 -36.51 17.91
CA PRO A 290 12.75 -36.11 17.90
C PRO A 290 13.73 -37.23 17.51
N ASP A 291 13.34 -38.50 17.68
CA ASP A 291 14.13 -39.67 17.28
C ASP A 291 13.96 -40.05 15.79
N GLY A 292 13.17 -39.28 15.04
CA GLY A 292 12.87 -39.50 13.64
C GLY A 292 11.73 -40.49 13.37
N SER A 293 11.15 -41.11 14.39
CA SER A 293 9.99 -41.99 14.23
C SER A 293 8.71 -41.18 13.97
N GLU A 294 7.75 -41.77 13.26
CA GLU A 294 6.47 -41.12 12.96
C GLU A 294 5.33 -41.77 13.73
N ILE A 295 4.50 -40.96 14.40
CA ILE A 295 3.30 -41.42 15.10
C ILE A 295 2.05 -40.81 14.47
N THR A 296 0.94 -41.53 14.51
CA THR A 296 -0.39 -41.00 14.15
C THR A 296 -1.01 -40.32 15.37
N ILE A 297 -1.45 -39.08 15.20
CA ILE A 297 -2.06 -38.20 16.19
C ILE A 297 -3.57 -38.05 15.93
N LEU A 298 -3.98 -38.17 14.67
CA LEU A 298 -5.37 -38.15 14.25
C LEU A 298 -5.60 -39.34 13.32
N GLU A 299 -6.34 -40.36 13.78
CA GLU A 299 -6.97 -41.32 12.88
C GLU A 299 -8.11 -40.58 12.19
N VAL A 300 -7.87 -40.14 10.97
CA VAL A 300 -8.95 -39.61 10.14
C VAL A 300 -9.39 -40.72 9.21
N ASP A 301 -10.63 -41.16 9.36
CA ASP A 301 -11.23 -42.12 8.41
C ASP A 301 -11.26 -41.44 7.03
N PRO A 302 -10.56 -41.99 6.01
CA PRO A 302 -10.54 -41.43 4.67
C PRO A 302 -11.93 -41.23 4.06
N ASP A 303 -12.91 -42.03 4.50
CA ASP A 303 -14.29 -42.02 4.00
C ASP A 303 -15.21 -41.05 4.76
N GLU A 304 -14.85 -40.59 5.97
CA GLU A 304 -15.66 -39.64 6.78
C GLU A 304 -15.29 -38.17 6.56
N LEU A 305 -14.18 -37.90 5.88
CA LEU A 305 -13.82 -36.54 5.51
C LEU A 305 -14.68 -36.05 4.35
N ASP A 306 -15.78 -35.38 4.66
CA ASP A 306 -16.53 -34.57 3.68
C ASP A 306 -15.71 -33.33 3.29
N TRP A 307 -14.76 -33.54 2.39
CA TRP A 307 -13.89 -32.51 1.84
C TRP A 307 -14.61 -31.54 0.89
N GLY A 308 -15.91 -31.73 0.63
CA GLY A 308 -16.74 -30.78 -0.11
C GLY A 308 -16.88 -29.44 0.60
N ALA A 309 -16.76 -29.42 1.93
CA ALA A 309 -16.91 -28.21 2.75
C ALA A 309 -15.70 -27.24 2.69
N PHE A 310 -14.55 -27.68 2.17
CA PHE A 310 -13.35 -26.84 2.00
C PHE A 310 -13.16 -26.32 0.57
N ARG A 311 -14.05 -26.66 -0.38
CA ARG A 311 -14.14 -25.95 -1.66
C ARG A 311 -14.71 -24.55 -1.40
N LEU A 312 -13.78 -23.64 -1.15
CA LEU A 312 -13.79 -22.24 -1.53
C LEU A 312 -15.15 -21.53 -1.52
N LEU A 313 -15.27 -20.58 -0.59
CA LEU A 313 -16.08 -19.37 -0.68
C LEU A 313 -15.68 -18.45 -1.88
N ASP A 314 -15.21 -19.00 -3.00
CA ASP A 314 -14.78 -18.25 -4.20
C ASP A 314 -15.88 -18.14 -5.27
N GLU A 315 -17.05 -18.77 -5.11
CA GLU A 315 -18.12 -18.73 -6.14
C GLU A 315 -19.35 -17.87 -5.78
N GLU A 316 -19.43 -17.27 -4.59
CA GLU A 316 -20.55 -16.36 -4.24
C GLU A 316 -20.12 -14.89 -4.34
N ASN A 317 -19.81 -14.38 -5.54
CA ASN A 317 -19.81 -12.94 -5.87
C ASN A 317 -19.84 -12.67 -7.38
N GLU A 318 -20.48 -13.55 -8.16
CA GLU A 318 -20.92 -13.23 -9.52
C GLU A 318 -22.46 -13.32 -9.57
N ASP A 319 -23.12 -12.30 -8.99
CA ASP A 319 -24.44 -11.76 -9.39
C ASP A 319 -25.09 -11.04 -8.19
N GLU A 320 -24.77 -9.76 -8.00
CA GLU A 320 -25.68 -8.73 -7.44
C GLU A 320 -25.21 -7.31 -7.80
#